data_AF-A0A9D9WE10-F1
#
_entry.id   AF-A0A9D9WE10-F1
#
_cell.length_a   1.000
_cell.length_b   1.000
_cell.length_c   1.000
_cell.angle_alpha   90.00
_cell.angle_beta   90.00
_cell.angle_gamma   90.00
#
_symmetry.space_group_name_H-M   'P 1'
#
loop_
_entity.id
_entity.type
_entity.pdbx_description
1 polymer ?
#
loop_
_entity_poly.entity_id
_entity_poly.type
_entity_poly.pdbx_seq_one_letter_code
_entity_poly.pdbx_strand_id
1 'polypeptide(L)'
;MRLPILALLLFAAAMALTDVSIYKQLRKLGHRWLTTAHIAVSAIIYIVLAVIAAFAKSQAGEEFFIMMMWGLFSAISVSAAKLIYMPFYAISMLPRLRQSRAMRKWRIAGIAIGAAVLLTMWWGAIVTPRQLEVNNVTI
;
A
#
# COMPACT_ATOMS: atom_id res chain seq x y z
N MET A 1 -9.40 23.83 -3.58
CA MET A 1 -9.71 22.70 -2.66
C MET A 1 -8.69 22.70 -1.54
N ARG A 2 -9.11 22.80 -0.27
CA ARG A 2 -8.18 22.74 0.87
C ARG A 2 -7.73 21.30 1.05
N LEU A 3 -6.47 21.00 0.76
CA LEU A 3 -5.88 19.70 1.06
C LEU A 3 -5.96 19.49 2.58
N PRO A 4 -6.57 18.41 3.08
CA PRO A 4 -6.60 18.12 4.50
C PRO A 4 -5.20 17.65 4.93
N ILE A 5 -4.30 18.61 5.16
CA ILE A 5 -2.89 18.39 5.52
C ILE A 5 -2.77 17.43 6.70
N LEU A 6 -3.69 17.53 7.66
CA LEU A 6 -3.75 16.66 8.82
C LEU A 6 -4.01 15.19 8.45
N ALA A 7 -4.93 14.91 7.51
CA ALA A 7 -5.19 13.55 7.04
C ALA A 7 -3.97 12.98 6.30
N LEU A 8 -3.27 13.82 5.53
CA LEU A 8 -2.06 13.45 4.79
C LEU A 8 -0.89 13.12 5.73
N LEU A 9 -0.71 13.92 6.79
CA LEU A 9 0.28 13.66 7.85
C LEU A 9 -0.04 12.37 8.61
N LEU A 10 -1.29 12.15 9.00
CA LEU A 10 -1.71 10.92 9.67
C LEU A 10 -1.47 9.68 8.79
N PHE A 11 -1.79 9.78 7.50
CA PHE A 11 -1.54 8.71 6.54
C PHE A 11 -0.05 8.41 6.39
N ALA A 12 0.78 9.45 6.23
CA ALA A 12 2.24 9.31 6.15
C ALA A 12 2.83 8.69 7.43
N ALA A 13 2.35 9.12 8.61
CA ALA A 13 2.77 8.56 9.89
C ALA A 13 2.38 7.07 10.02
N ALA A 14 1.15 6.71 9.63
CA ALA A 14 0.69 5.32 9.64
C ALA A 14 1.52 4.43 8.70
N MET A 15 1.85 4.94 7.52
CA MET A 15 2.73 4.25 6.56
C MET A 15 4.13 4.03 7.12
N ALA A 16 4.75 5.08 7.67
CA ALA A 16 6.08 4.99 8.27
C ALA A 16 6.10 4.01 9.45
N LEU A 17 5.07 4.03 10.32
CA LEU A 17 4.96 3.11 11.45
C LEU A 17 4.84 1.66 10.98
N THR A 18 4.08 1.42 9.90
CA THR A 18 3.91 0.09 9.31
C THR A 18 5.21 -0.43 8.74
N ASP A 19 5.96 0.38 7.99
CA ASP A 19 7.26 0.01 7.43
C ASP A 19 8.30 -0.27 8.52
N VAL A 20 8.39 0.57 9.56
CA VAL A 20 9.28 0.32 10.71
C VAL A 20 8.93 -0.99 11.41
N SER A 21 7.63 -1.30 11.51
CA SER A 21 7.16 -2.53 12.16
C SER A 21 7.51 -3.78 11.36
N ILE A 22 7.29 -3.75 10.04
CA ILE A 22 7.65 -4.83 9.11
C ILE A 22 9.17 -5.01 9.07
N TYR A 23 9.94 -3.92 9.00
CA TYR A 23 11.41 -3.97 9.04
C TYR A 23 11.93 -4.61 10.33
N LYS A 24 11.45 -4.17 11.50
CA LYS A 24 11.83 -4.76 12.80
C LYS A 24 11.52 -6.25 12.85
N GLN A 25 10.39 -6.67 12.27
CA GLN A 25 10.00 -8.08 12.22
C GLN A 25 10.91 -8.90 11.30
N LEU A 26 11.14 -8.44 10.08
CA LEU A 26 12.01 -9.09 9.09
C LEU A 26 13.43 -9.25 9.62
N ARG A 27 13.95 -8.21 10.27
CA ARG A 27 15.27 -8.24 10.91
C ARG A 27 15.34 -9.27 12.03
N LYS A 28 14.29 -9.40 12.86
CA LYS A 28 14.21 -10.43 13.92
C LYS A 28 14.17 -11.85 13.37
N LEU A 29 13.57 -12.07 12.18
CA LEU A 29 13.52 -13.38 11.53
C LEU A 29 14.85 -13.75 10.84
N GLY A 30 15.78 -12.81 10.67
CA GLY A 30 17.10 -13.07 10.06
C GLY A 30 17.08 -13.20 8.53
N HIS A 31 15.93 -13.04 7.87
CA HIS A 31 15.83 -13.11 6.41
C HIS A 31 16.30 -11.81 5.75
N ARG A 32 17.62 -11.72 5.50
CA ARG A 32 18.26 -10.53 4.92
C ARG A 32 17.67 -10.14 3.56
N TRP A 33 17.41 -11.11 2.68
CA TRP A 33 16.86 -10.84 1.34
C TRP A 33 15.46 -10.19 1.40
N LEU A 34 14.56 -10.68 2.24
CA LEU A 34 13.23 -10.09 2.44
C LEU A 34 13.32 -8.70 3.08
N THR A 35 14.29 -8.48 3.98
CA THR A 35 14.52 -7.18 4.60
C THR A 35 14.97 -6.15 3.54
N THR A 36 15.92 -6.52 2.68
CA THR A 36 16.40 -5.68 1.59
C THR A 36 15.31 -5.42 0.56
N ALA A 37 14.56 -6.45 0.17
CA ALA A 37 13.44 -6.31 -0.76
C ALA A 37 12.36 -5.36 -0.22
N HIS A 38 12.02 -5.46 1.08
CA HIS A 38 11.06 -4.56 1.71
C HIS A 38 11.55 -3.10 1.69
N ILE A 39 12.81 -2.85 2.05
CA ILE A 39 13.40 -1.50 1.99
C ILE A 39 13.37 -0.96 0.56
N ALA A 40 13.78 -1.76 -0.42
CA ALA A 40 13.78 -1.35 -1.82
C ALA A 40 12.37 -0.98 -2.31
N VAL A 41 11.37 -1.83 -2.02
CA VAL A 41 9.97 -1.56 -2.40
C VAL A 41 9.44 -0.31 -1.70
N SER A 42 9.70 -0.14 -0.40
CA SER A 42 9.31 1.07 0.33
C SER A 42 9.98 2.32 -0.25
N ALA A 43 11.28 2.27 -0.54
CA ALA A 43 12.01 3.38 -1.14
C ALA A 43 11.42 3.76 -2.51
N ILE A 44 11.14 2.77 -3.37
CA ILE A 44 10.49 3.01 -4.67
C ILE A 44 9.14 3.70 -4.48
N ILE A 45 8.29 3.23 -3.55
CA ILE A 45 6.99 3.86 -3.28
C ILE A 45 7.17 5.32 -2.85
N TYR A 46 8.10 5.60 -1.93
CA TYR A 46 8.36 6.98 -1.49
C TYR A 46 8.89 7.86 -2.62
N ILE A 47 9.76 7.34 -3.48
CA ILE A 47 10.26 8.06 -4.67
C ILE A 47 9.10 8.38 -5.62
N VAL A 48 8.26 7.38 -5.94
CA VAL A 48 7.09 7.56 -6.81
C VAL A 48 6.15 8.61 -6.24
N LEU A 49 5.84 8.55 -4.94
CA LEU A 49 5.00 9.55 -4.27
C LEU A 49 5.63 10.95 -4.27
N ALA A 50 6.95 11.05 -4.08
CA ALA A 50 7.66 12.32 -4.13
C ALA A 50 7.63 12.94 -5.55
N VAL A 51 7.83 12.12 -6.59
CA VAL A 51 7.70 12.55 -7.98
C VAL A 51 6.27 13.03 -8.24
N ILE A 52 5.26 12.25 -7.88
CA ILE A 52 3.85 12.64 -8.07
C ILE A 52 3.54 13.96 -7.35
N ALA A 53 4.01 14.13 -6.11
CA ALA A 53 3.81 15.36 -5.34
C ALA A 53 4.51 16.56 -5.98
N ALA A 54 5.73 16.40 -6.50
CA ALA A 54 6.48 17.45 -7.17
C ALA A 54 5.80 17.90 -8.47
N PHE A 55 5.20 16.96 -9.21
CA PHE A 55 4.57 17.22 -10.50
C PHE A 55 3.04 17.43 -10.42
N ALA A 56 2.43 17.39 -9.23
CA ALA A 56 0.99 17.49 -9.03
C ALA A 56 0.34 18.79 -9.58
N LYS A 57 1.14 19.85 -9.77
CA LYS A 57 0.69 21.13 -10.33
C LYS A 57 1.22 21.41 -11.74
N SER A 58 1.95 20.47 -12.32
CA SER A 58 2.50 20.63 -13.67
C SER A 58 1.41 20.45 -14.72
N GLN A 59 1.44 21.27 -15.78
CA GLN A 59 0.62 21.06 -16.98
C GLN A 59 1.32 20.09 -17.94
N ALA A 60 1.71 18.93 -17.41
CA ALA A 60 2.36 17.91 -18.20
C ALA A 60 1.36 17.27 -19.19
N GLY A 61 1.87 16.74 -20.30
CA GLY A 61 1.06 16.11 -21.35
C GLY A 61 0.27 14.89 -20.86
N GLU A 62 -0.74 14.50 -21.64
CA GLU A 62 -1.69 13.43 -21.31
C GLU A 62 -1.00 12.10 -20.97
N GLU A 63 0.02 11.69 -21.73
CA GLU A 63 0.78 10.46 -21.48
C GLU A 63 1.46 10.46 -20.10
N PHE A 64 2.03 11.60 -19.70
CA PHE A 64 2.68 11.75 -18.40
C PHE A 64 1.66 11.71 -17.26
N PHE A 65 0.48 12.29 -17.47
CA PHE A 65 -0.62 12.22 -16.52
C PHE A 65 -1.11 10.78 -16.31
N ILE A 66 -1.28 10.02 -17.39
CA ILE A 66 -1.65 8.59 -17.32
C ILE A 66 -0.59 7.79 -16.56
N MET A 67 0.70 8.01 -16.86
CA MET A 67 1.80 7.37 -16.15
C MET A 67 1.79 7.69 -14.64
N MET A 68 1.57 8.96 -14.27
CA MET A 68 1.43 9.38 -12.88
C MET A 68 0.25 8.71 -12.18
N MET A 69 -0.90 8.57 -12.86
CA MET A 69 -2.08 7.90 -12.31
C MET A 69 -1.80 6.42 -12.01
N TRP A 70 -1.17 5.70 -12.95
CA TRP A 70 -0.77 4.31 -12.74
C TRP A 70 0.27 4.16 -11.62
N GLY A 71 1.23 5.09 -11.54
CA GLY A 71 2.20 5.15 -10.45
C GLY A 71 1.54 5.37 -9.08
N LEU A 72 0.61 6.33 -9.01
CA LEU A 72 -0.13 6.64 -7.80
C LEU A 72 -1.00 5.45 -7.37
N PHE A 73 -1.72 4.85 -8.32
CA PHE A 73 -2.54 3.67 -8.10
C PHE A 73 -1.69 2.51 -7.54
N SER A 74 -0.54 2.24 -8.17
CA SER A 74 0.38 1.19 -7.73
C SER A 74 0.88 1.44 -6.31
N ALA A 75 1.34 2.67 -6.03
CA ALA A 75 1.79 3.08 -4.69
C ALA A 75 0.69 2.93 -3.63
N ILE A 76 -0.54 3.36 -3.92
CA ILE A 76 -1.69 3.24 -3.01
C ILE A 76 -2.06 1.77 -2.81
N SER A 77 -2.07 0.94 -3.86
CA SER A 77 -2.45 -0.47 -3.75
C SER A 77 -1.53 -1.25 -2.80
N VAL A 78 -0.21 -1.05 -2.91
CA VAL A 78 0.77 -1.68 -2.01
C VAL A 78 0.67 -1.10 -0.59
N SER A 79 0.46 0.21 -0.48
CA SER A 79 0.27 0.88 0.82
C SER A 79 -0.98 0.38 1.55
N ALA A 80 -2.09 0.19 0.84
CA ALA A 80 -3.32 -0.35 1.38
C ALA A 80 -3.12 -1.78 1.90
N ALA A 81 -2.46 -2.65 1.13
CA ALA A 81 -2.16 -4.02 1.57
C ALA A 81 -1.31 -4.03 2.87
N LYS A 82 -0.32 -3.14 2.98
CA LYS A 82 0.50 -2.99 4.20
C LYS A 82 -0.32 -2.49 5.39
N LEU A 83 -1.15 -1.47 5.18
CA LEU A 83 -2.01 -0.91 6.23
C LEU A 83 -3.02 -1.95 6.75
N ILE A 84 -3.55 -2.79 5.86
CA ILE A 84 -4.44 -3.90 6.25
C ILE A 84 -3.69 -4.95 7.06
N TYR A 85 -2.43 -5.26 6.73
CA TYR A 85 -1.63 -6.21 7.50
C TYR A 85 -1.36 -5.74 8.94
N MET A 86 -1.17 -4.42 9.14
CA MET A 86 -0.75 -3.84 10.42
C MET A 86 -1.65 -4.18 11.64
N PRO A 87 -3.00 -4.09 11.59
CA PRO A 87 -3.85 -4.48 12.73
C PRO A 87 -3.72 -5.96 13.07
N PHE A 88 -3.63 -6.86 12.09
CA PHE A 88 -3.40 -8.29 12.35
C PHE A 88 -2.04 -8.53 13.00
N TYR A 89 -1.03 -7.76 12.57
CA TYR A 89 0.28 -7.80 13.20
C TYR A 89 0.27 -7.27 14.63
N ALA A 90 -0.41 -6.15 14.90
CA ALA A 90 -0.56 -5.58 16.24
C ALA A 90 -1.25 -6.57 17.20
N ILE A 91 -2.32 -7.22 16.74
CA ILE A 91 -2.99 -8.31 17.49
C ILE A 91 -2.00 -9.44 17.79
N SER A 92 -1.17 -9.81 16.81
CA SER A 92 -0.14 -10.85 16.97
C SER A 92 1.03 -10.48 17.89
N MET A 93 1.15 -9.21 18.31
CA MET A 93 2.25 -8.75 19.18
C MET A 93 1.84 -8.60 20.65
N LEU A 94 0.56 -8.76 20.98
CA LEU A 94 0.03 -8.66 22.34
C LEU A 94 0.68 -9.72 23.26
N PRO A 95 1.40 -9.29 24.32
CA PRO A 95 2.21 -10.19 25.15
C PRO A 95 1.40 -11.24 25.92
N ARG A 96 0.13 -10.96 26.26
CA ARG A 96 -0.78 -11.91 26.94
C ARG A 96 -1.18 -13.14 26.09
N LEU A 97 -0.92 -13.13 24.77
CA LEU A 97 -1.27 -14.21 23.84
C LEU A 97 -0.03 -14.86 23.18
N ARG A 98 1.16 -14.47 23.60
CA ARG A 98 2.46 -14.72 22.93
C ARG A 98 2.94 -16.18 22.96
N GLN A 99 2.24 -17.08 23.65
CA GLN A 99 2.69 -18.47 23.86
C GLN A 99 2.14 -19.51 22.86
N SER A 100 1.32 -19.15 21.87
CA SER A 100 0.60 -20.14 21.04
C SER A 100 0.90 -20.05 19.53
N ARG A 101 0.92 -21.22 18.86
CA ARG A 101 0.86 -21.40 17.39
C ARG A 101 -0.27 -20.58 16.74
N ALA A 102 -1.30 -20.19 17.50
CA ALA A 102 -2.38 -19.31 17.07
C ALA A 102 -1.91 -17.92 16.58
N MET A 103 -0.81 -17.38 17.13
CA MET A 103 -0.30 -16.07 16.73
C MET A 103 0.30 -16.08 15.32
N ARG A 104 0.80 -17.24 14.88
CA ARG A 104 1.22 -17.46 13.48
C ARG A 104 0.02 -17.43 12.53
N LYS A 105 -1.16 -17.88 12.96
CA LYS A 105 -2.40 -17.86 12.15
C LYS A 105 -2.85 -16.43 11.88
N TRP A 106 -2.86 -15.55 12.89
CA TRP A 106 -3.20 -14.13 12.72
C TRP A 106 -2.26 -13.42 11.74
N ARG A 107 -0.96 -13.71 11.79
CA ARG A 107 0.00 -13.16 10.83
C ARG A 107 -0.25 -13.64 9.41
N ILE A 108 -0.53 -14.94 9.23
CA ILE A 108 -0.84 -15.52 7.91
C ILE A 108 -2.15 -14.94 7.39
N ALA A 109 -3.16 -14.77 8.23
CA ALA A 109 -4.44 -14.16 7.86
C ALA A 109 -4.24 -12.71 7.37
N GLY A 110 -3.44 -11.90 8.09
CA GLY A 110 -3.13 -10.54 7.66
C GLY A 110 -2.41 -10.49 6.30
N ILE A 111 -1.48 -11.41 6.05
CA ILE A 111 -0.81 -11.52 4.73
C ILE A 111 -1.81 -11.93 3.64
N ALA A 112 -2.65 -12.92 3.91
CA ALA A 112 -3.64 -13.42 2.95
C ALA A 112 -4.67 -12.34 2.58
N ILE A 113 -5.18 -11.61 3.57
CA ILE A 113 -6.15 -10.52 3.36
C ILE A 113 -5.48 -9.36 2.62
N GLY A 114 -4.27 -8.95 3.01
CA GLY A 114 -3.53 -7.91 2.31
C GLY A 114 -3.25 -8.28 0.84
N ALA A 115 -2.87 -9.53 0.57
CA ALA A 115 -2.68 -10.04 -0.77
C ALA A 115 -3.99 -10.07 -1.57
N ALA A 116 -5.09 -10.51 -0.96
CA ALA A 116 -6.41 -10.51 -1.59
C ALA A 116 -6.84 -9.09 -2.00
N VAL A 117 -6.63 -8.08 -1.14
CA VAL A 117 -6.93 -6.68 -1.47
C VAL A 117 -6.07 -6.17 -2.62
N LEU A 118 -4.78 -6.49 -2.63
CA LEU A 118 -3.90 -6.11 -3.73
C LEU A 118 -4.41 -6.72 -5.05
N LEU A 119 -4.73 -8.01 -5.05
CA LEU A 119 -5.22 -8.72 -6.22
C LEU A 119 -6.57 -8.17 -6.70
N THR A 120 -7.51 -7.87 -5.80
CA THR A 120 -8.81 -7.30 -6.18
C THR A 120 -8.68 -5.89 -6.75
N MET A 121 -7.79 -5.05 -6.19
CA MET A 121 -7.51 -3.72 -6.74
C MET A 121 -6.98 -3.81 -8.17
N TRP A 122 -5.98 -4.67 -8.41
CA TRP A 122 -5.38 -4.84 -9.75
C TRP A 122 -6.34 -5.50 -10.74
N TRP A 123 -7.14 -6.47 -10.29
CA TRP A 123 -8.21 -7.06 -11.09
C TRP A 123 -9.21 -5.98 -11.54
N GLY A 124 -9.69 -5.16 -10.60
CA GLY A 124 -10.62 -4.08 -10.90
C GLY A 124 -10.04 -3.05 -11.87
N ALA A 125 -8.78 -2.65 -11.70
CA ALA A 125 -8.12 -1.70 -12.58
C ALA A 125 -7.97 -2.21 -14.01
N ILE A 126 -7.75 -3.51 -14.20
CA ILE A 126 -7.47 -4.10 -15.52
C ILE A 126 -8.76 -4.60 -16.21
N VAL A 127 -9.71 -5.17 -15.45
CA VAL A 127 -10.88 -5.88 -16.00
C VAL A 127 -12.11 -4.99 -16.08
N THR A 128 -12.39 -4.18 -15.05
CA THR A 128 -13.62 -3.38 -14.98
C THR A 128 -13.76 -2.38 -16.14
N PRO A 129 -12.71 -1.67 -16.59
CA PRO A 129 -12.83 -0.75 -17.74
C PRO A 129 -13.27 -1.45 -19.03
N ARG A 130 -13.02 -2.74 -19.18
CA ARG A 130 -13.40 -3.52 -20.38
C ARG A 130 -14.86 -3.98 -20.37
N GLN A 131 -15.56 -3.81 -19.26
CA GLN A 131 -16.94 -4.26 -19.06
C GLN A 131 -17.93 -3.10 -18.98
N LEU A 132 -17.44 -1.86 -18.96
CA LEU A 132 -18.29 -0.67 -18.95
C LEU A 132 -18.77 -0.38 -20.37
N GLU A 133 -20.04 -0.69 -20.64
CA GLU A 133 -20.76 -0.18 -21.82
C GLU A 133 -20.96 1.33 -21.65
N VAL A 134 -20.29 2.12 -22.50
CA VAL A 134 -20.47 3.57 -22.54
C VAL A 134 -21.81 3.84 -23.19
N ASN A 135 -22.86 3.97 -22.37
CA ASN A 135 -24.14 4.48 -22.85
C ASN A 135 -23.94 5.97 -23.16
N ASN A 136 -23.84 6.31 -24.45
CA ASN A 136 -23.72 7.69 -24.90
C ASN A 136 -24.98 8.45 -24.47
N VAL A 137 -24.87 9.25 -23.41
CA VAL A 137 -25.90 10.21 -23.06
C VAL A 137 -25.62 11.45 -23.91
N THR A 138 -26.41 11.63 -24.97
CA THR A 138 -26.43 12.88 -25.75
C THR A 138 -26.83 14.03 -24.83
N ILE A 139 -25.95 15.03 -24.72
CA ILE A 139 -26.20 16.31 -24.04
C ILE A 139 -26.99 17.22 -24.98
#